data_AF-A0A5S3RKQ8-F1
#
_entry.id   AF-A0A5S3RKQ8-F1
#
_cell.length_a   1.000
_cell.length_b   1.000
_cell.length_c   1.000
_cell.angle_alpha   90.00
_cell.angle_beta   90.00
_cell.angle_gamma   90.00
#
_symmetry.space_group_name_H-M   'P 1'
#
loop_
_entity.id
_entity.type
_entity.pdbx_description
1 polymer ?
#
loop_
_entity_poly.entity_id
_entity_poly.type
_entity_poly.pdbx_seq_one_letter_code
_entity_poly.pdbx_strand_id
1 'polypeptide(L)'
;MHLFEPIILWPQLTNIVSALSIDVDPDAERLQVFDRKSGTLIWHQRVSGQFFKFFPKETALNPSLMCVILDDNEQFNAQIADHIQGMLVDAVVFDPTNPLPYEPPVA
;
A
#
# COMPACT_ATOMS: atom_id res chain seq x y z
N MET A 1 -21.85 -30.72 -32.94
CA MET A 1 -20.93 -29.57 -33.05
C MET A 1 -20.82 -28.98 -31.66
N HIS A 2 -19.83 -29.41 -30.88
CA HIS A 2 -19.64 -28.93 -29.50
C HIS A 2 -18.91 -27.59 -29.58
N LEU A 3 -19.58 -26.52 -29.17
CA LEU A 3 -18.97 -25.21 -28.99
C LEU A 3 -18.01 -25.33 -27.79
N PHE A 4 -16.72 -25.17 -28.06
CA PHE A 4 -15.72 -25.01 -27.02
C PHE A 4 -15.90 -23.61 -26.42
N GLU A 5 -16.41 -23.54 -25.21
CA GLU A 5 -16.37 -22.32 -24.39
C GLU A 5 -14.88 -21.98 -24.15
N PRO A 6 -14.43 -20.73 -24.39
CA PRO A 6 -13.08 -20.34 -24.05
C PRO A 6 -12.90 -20.40 -22.54
N ILE A 7 -11.92 -21.18 -22.08
CA ILE A 7 -11.46 -21.17 -20.69
C ILE A 7 -10.84 -19.78 -20.47
N ILE A 8 -11.56 -18.92 -19.73
CA ILE A 8 -10.98 -17.70 -19.17
C ILE A 8 -9.96 -18.15 -18.13
N LEU A 9 -8.68 -18.10 -18.49
CA LEU A 9 -7.58 -18.30 -17.54
C LEU A 9 -7.51 -17.06 -16.66
N TRP A 10 -8.09 -17.14 -15.45
CA TRP A 10 -7.85 -16.13 -14.42
C TRP A 10 -6.34 -15.99 -14.22
N PRO A 11 -5.77 -14.77 -14.23
CA PRO A 11 -4.38 -14.61 -13.86
C PRO A 11 -4.21 -15.16 -12.44
N GLN A 12 -3.43 -16.22 -12.31
CA GLN A 12 -3.07 -16.74 -11.00
C GLN A 12 -2.29 -15.65 -10.27
N LEU A 13 -2.76 -15.27 -9.09
CA LEU A 13 -2.01 -14.34 -8.25
C LEU A 13 -0.71 -15.03 -7.83
N THR A 14 0.42 -14.46 -8.22
CA THR A 14 1.76 -15.04 -8.04
C THR A 14 2.61 -14.26 -7.05
N ASN A 15 2.30 -12.98 -6.82
CA ASN A 15 3.13 -12.09 -6.01
C ASN A 15 2.30 -11.28 -5.00
N ILE A 16 1.68 -12.00 -4.06
CA ILE A 16 0.86 -11.40 -3.02
C ILE A 16 1.70 -10.59 -2.03
N VAL A 17 1.38 -9.32 -1.88
CA VAL A 17 2.04 -8.34 -0.98
C VAL A 17 1.02 -7.45 -0.28
N SER A 18 1.49 -6.65 0.67
CA SER A 18 0.70 -5.58 1.30
C SER A 18 1.00 -4.25 0.61
N ALA A 19 0.01 -3.59 0.03
CA ALA A 19 0.12 -2.25 -0.52
C ALA A 19 -0.33 -1.22 0.52
N LEU A 20 0.50 -0.21 0.78
CA LEU A 20 0.16 0.91 1.63
C LEU A 20 0.23 2.20 0.80
N SER A 21 -0.91 2.88 0.70
CA SER A 21 -1.01 4.24 0.16
C SER A 21 -1.44 5.16 1.29
N ILE A 22 -0.74 6.28 1.44
CA ILE A 22 -1.07 7.32 2.41
C ILE A 22 -1.06 8.63 1.66
N ASP A 23 -2.21 9.31 1.68
CA ASP A 23 -2.28 10.70 1.29
C ASP A 23 -1.70 11.52 2.46
N VAL A 24 -0.64 12.26 2.16
CA VAL A 24 0.09 13.05 3.14
C VAL A 24 -0.22 14.51 2.83
N ASP A 25 -0.26 15.35 3.86
CA ASP A 25 -0.30 16.80 3.64
C ASP A 25 0.85 17.23 2.69
N PRO A 26 0.59 18.08 1.68
CA PRO A 26 1.64 18.58 0.78
C PRO A 26 2.80 19.27 1.50
N ASP A 27 2.54 19.88 2.66
CA ASP A 27 3.55 20.59 3.45
C ASP A 27 4.34 19.66 4.37
N ALA A 28 3.96 18.38 4.48
CA ALA A 28 4.72 17.38 5.21
C ALA A 28 5.97 16.97 4.45
N GLU A 29 7.09 16.84 5.17
CA GLU A 29 8.39 16.66 4.52
C GLU A 29 8.93 15.23 4.62
N ARG A 30 8.55 14.48 5.66
CA ARG A 30 9.11 13.15 5.90
C ARG A 30 8.11 12.18 6.47
N LEU A 31 8.13 10.96 5.96
CA LEU A 31 7.35 9.83 6.49
C LEU A 31 8.30 8.74 6.96
N GLN A 32 8.02 8.21 8.14
CA GLN A 32 8.63 7.01 8.70
C GLN A 32 7.57 5.94 8.94
N VAL A 33 7.90 4.70 8.63
CA VAL A 33 7.04 3.54 8.87
C VAL A 33 7.76 2.61 9.81
N PHE A 34 7.08 2.24 10.89
CA PHE A 34 7.59 1.39 11.96
C PHE A 34 6.77 0.10 12.06
N ASP A 35 7.43 -0.97 12.50
CA ASP A 35 6.75 -2.12 13.08
C ASP A 35 6.24 -1.72 14.46
N ARG A 36 4.91 -1.73 14.64
CA ARG A 36 4.23 -1.27 15.85
C ARG A 36 4.62 -2.07 17.09
N LYS A 37 4.90 -3.37 16.94
CA LYS A 37 5.15 -4.27 18.07
C LYS A 37 6.57 -4.13 18.61
N SER A 38 7.55 -4.00 17.72
CA SER A 38 8.97 -3.93 18.06
C SER A 38 9.53 -2.51 18.12
N GLY A 39 8.84 -1.53 17.52
CA GLY A 39 9.36 -0.18 17.34
C GLY A 39 10.45 -0.08 16.27
N THR A 40 10.67 -1.13 15.47
CA THR A 40 11.69 -1.15 14.42
C THR A 40 11.30 -0.22 13.28
N LEU A 41 12.21 0.66 12.86
CA LEU A 41 12.02 1.46 11.65
C LEU A 41 12.11 0.55 10.41
N ILE A 42 11.00 0.40 9.69
CA ILE A 42 10.91 -0.41 8.46
C ILE A 42 11.29 0.43 7.25
N TRP A 43 10.83 1.68 7.21
CA TRP A 43 11.06 2.57 6.06
C TRP A 43 11.12 4.03 6.49
N HIS A 44 11.90 4.83 5.76
CA HIS A 44 11.87 6.28 5.87
C HIS A 44 12.15 6.93 4.52
N GLN A 45 11.46 8.03 4.22
CA GLN A 45 11.75 8.85 3.05
C GLN A 45 11.22 10.28 3.21
N ARG A 46 11.71 11.19 2.37
CA ARG A 46 11.01 12.45 2.13
C ARG A 46 9.70 12.18 1.38
N VAL A 47 8.68 12.97 1.67
CA VAL A 47 7.36 12.89 1.05
C VAL A 47 6.88 14.29 0.64
N SER A 48 5.91 14.32 -0.27
CA SER A 48 5.25 15.55 -0.74
C SER A 48 3.90 15.14 -1.32
N GLY A 49 2.85 15.17 -0.51
CA GLY A 49 1.47 14.89 -0.94
C GLY A 49 1.04 13.41 -0.96
N GLN A 50 1.91 12.48 -1.36
CA GLN A 50 1.54 11.05 -1.37
C GLN A 50 2.71 10.13 -1.08
N PHE A 51 2.40 9.03 -0.40
CA PHE A 51 3.29 7.90 -0.17
C PHE A 51 2.64 6.62 -0.65
N PHE A 52 3.36 5.83 -1.46
CA PHE A 52 2.96 4.49 -1.85
C PHE A 52 4.12 3.51 -1.72
N LYS A 53 3.88 2.36 -1.10
CA LYS A 53 4.89 1.29 -1.00
C LYS A 53 4.29 -0.08 -0.77
N PHE A 54 4.96 -1.11 -1.28
CA PHE A 54 4.71 -2.50 -0.92
C PHE A 54 5.49 -2.93 0.33
N PHE A 55 4.83 -3.74 1.15
CA PHE A 55 5.33 -4.36 2.37
C PHE A 55 5.07 -5.88 2.35
N PRO A 56 5.71 -6.67 3.24
CA PRO A 56 5.38 -8.08 3.39
C PRO A 56 3.88 -8.30 3.61
N LYS A 57 3.29 -9.33 2.99
CA LYS A 57 1.85 -9.60 3.03
C LYS A 57 1.28 -9.67 4.46
N GLU A 58 2.10 -10.04 5.43
CA GLU A 58 1.74 -10.16 6.84
C GLU A 58 1.20 -8.84 7.42
N THR A 59 1.66 -7.69 6.90
CA THR A 59 1.20 -6.36 7.33
C THR A 59 -0.17 -5.98 6.77
N ALA A 60 -0.67 -6.72 5.77
CA ALA A 60 -2.06 -6.63 5.31
C ALA A 60 -3.00 -7.58 6.07
N LEU A 61 -2.47 -8.61 6.72
CA LEU A 61 -3.27 -9.58 7.49
C LEU A 61 -3.38 -9.16 8.96
N ASN A 62 -2.40 -8.41 9.46
CA ASN A 62 -2.38 -7.88 10.82
C ASN A 62 -2.00 -6.39 10.79
N PRO A 63 -2.81 -5.50 11.43
CA PRO A 63 -2.51 -4.08 11.57
C PRO A 63 -1.27 -3.87 12.45
N SER A 64 -0.10 -3.94 11.84
CA SER A 64 1.20 -4.00 12.50
C SER A 64 2.11 -2.83 12.13
N LEU A 65 1.63 -1.93 11.28
CA LEU A 65 2.39 -0.74 10.87
C LEU A 65 1.96 0.47 11.71
N MET A 66 2.93 1.33 11.98
CA MET A 66 2.72 2.67 12.52
C MET A 66 3.44 3.67 11.61
N CYS A 67 2.76 4.72 11.20
CA CYS A 67 3.29 5.75 10.33
C CYS A 67 3.47 7.05 11.11
N VAL A 68 4.63 7.67 10.99
CA VAL A 68 4.97 8.93 11.65
C VAL A 68 5.36 9.93 10.57
N ILE A 69 4.64 11.04 10.51
CA ILE A 69 4.93 12.16 9.64
C ILE A 69 5.68 13.19 10.48
N LEU A 70 6.87 13.55 10.02
CA LEU A 70 7.73 14.54 10.65
C LEU A 70 7.75 15.82 9.81
N ASP A 71 7.77 16.93 10.50
CA ASP A 71 7.96 18.26 9.96
C ASP A 71 9.36 18.76 10.34
N ASP A 72 10.18 19.10 9.35
CA ASP A 72 11.51 19.66 9.56
C ASP A 72 11.50 21.21 9.47
N ASN A 73 10.40 21.85 9.04
CA ASN A 73 10.36 23.28 8.68
C ASN A 73 9.28 24.14 9.39
N GLU A 74 8.55 23.55 10.34
CA GLU A 74 7.50 24.19 11.16
C GLU A 74 6.22 24.59 10.39
N GLN A 75 6.03 24.11 9.15
CA GLN A 75 4.83 24.38 8.35
C GLN A 75 3.72 23.34 8.59
N PHE A 76 4.01 22.22 9.23
CA PHE A 76 3.07 21.13 9.42
C PHE A 76 3.15 20.53 10.83
N ASN A 77 2.00 20.26 11.46
CA ASN A 77 2.04 19.55 12.74
C ASN A 77 2.40 18.08 12.50
N ALA A 78 3.50 17.61 13.08
CA ALA A 78 3.85 16.20 13.06
C ALA A 78 2.65 15.32 13.49
N GLN A 79 2.45 14.21 12.78
CA GLN A 79 1.30 13.31 12.99
C GLN A 79 1.74 11.87 13.12
N ILE A 80 0.98 11.11 13.90
CA ILE A 80 1.18 9.67 14.06
C ILE A 80 -0.12 8.97 13.71
N ALA A 81 -0.04 8.04 12.77
CA ALA A 81 -1.11 7.13 12.41
C ALA A 81 -0.71 5.72 12.86
N ASP A 82 -1.35 5.24 13.92
CA ASP A 82 -1.10 3.91 14.49
C ASP A 82 -2.11 2.87 13.96
N HIS A 83 -1.80 1.59 14.16
CA HIS A 83 -2.68 0.47 13.83
C HIS A 83 -3.01 0.40 12.33
N ILE A 84 -2.01 0.67 11.49
CA ILE A 84 -2.15 0.72 10.04
C ILE A 84 -2.07 -0.68 9.45
N GLN A 85 -3.00 -0.96 8.53
CA GLN A 85 -3.11 -2.19 7.77
C GLN A 85 -3.07 -1.85 6.28
N GLY A 86 -2.16 -2.48 5.55
CA GLY A 86 -2.15 -2.33 4.09
C GLY A 86 -3.20 -3.21 3.41
N MET A 87 -3.42 -2.99 2.12
CA MET A 87 -4.31 -3.79 1.29
C MET A 87 -3.57 -5.01 0.74
N LEU A 88 -4.19 -6.19 0.76
CA LEU A 88 -3.61 -7.38 0.15
C LEU A 88 -3.79 -7.31 -1.38
N VAL A 89 -2.69 -7.30 -2.13
CA VAL A 89 -2.70 -7.16 -3.60
C VAL A 89 -1.70 -8.09 -4.25
N ASP A 90 -1.82 -8.30 -5.56
CA ASP A 90 -0.74 -8.89 -6.36
C ASP A 90 0.10 -7.79 -7.00
N ALA A 91 1.40 -7.78 -6.69
CA ALA A 91 2.33 -6.74 -7.11
C ALA A 91 2.51 -6.60 -8.63
N VAL A 92 2.16 -7.62 -9.42
CA VAL A 92 2.34 -7.63 -10.88
C VAL A 92 1.16 -6.97 -11.59
N VAL A 93 -0.06 -7.13 -11.06
CA VAL A 93 -1.30 -6.67 -11.71
C VAL A 93 -1.96 -5.49 -11.01
N PHE A 94 -1.49 -5.11 -9.83
CA PHE A 94 -2.07 -4.00 -9.07
C PHE A 94 -1.80 -2.63 -9.72
N ASP A 95 -2.87 -1.89 -10.00
CA ASP A 95 -2.83 -0.49 -10.43
C ASP A 95 -3.11 0.43 -9.22
N PRO A 96 -2.12 1.21 -8.74
CA PRO A 96 -2.32 2.11 -7.61
C PRO A 96 -3.28 3.27 -7.91
N THR A 97 -3.54 3.57 -9.19
CA THR A 97 -4.48 4.62 -9.62
C THR A 97 -5.90 4.10 -9.84
N ASN A 98 -6.07 2.77 -9.90
CA ASN A 98 -7.34 2.08 -9.99
C ASN A 98 -7.38 0.91 -8.99
N PRO A 99 -7.63 1.20 -7.69
CA PRO A 99 -7.52 0.22 -6.61
C PRO A 99 -8.65 -0.82 -6.60
N LEU A 100 -9.56 -0.80 -7.58
CA LEU A 100 -10.57 -1.83 -7.73
C LEU A 100 -9.90 -3.18 -8.01
N PRO A 101 -10.43 -4.29 -7.46
CA PRO A 101 -9.98 -5.62 -7.84
C PRO A 101 -10.31 -5.83 -9.32
N TYR A 102 -9.33 -5.57 -10.21
CA TYR A 102 -9.34 -5.79 -11.66
C TYR A 102 -10.71 -6.13 -12.28
N GLU A 103 -11.34 -5.16 -12.95
CA GLU A 103 -12.44 -5.49 -13.87
C GLU A 103 -11.83 -6.12 -15.14
N PRO A 104 -12.29 -7.31 -15.58
CA PRO A 104 -11.81 -7.86 -16.84
C PRO A 104 -12.13 -6.89 -18.00
N PRO A 105 -11.29 -6.84 -19.05
CA PRO A 105 -11.54 -5.97 -20.19
C PRO A 105 -12.90 -6.34 -20.77
N VAL A 106 -13.75 -5.32 -21.01
CA VAL A 106 -15.02 -5.53 -21.69
C VAL A 106 -14.71 -6.09 -23.08
N ALA A 107 -15.20 -7.31 -23.34
CA ALA A 107 -14.98 -8.06 -24.58
C ALA A 107 -15.55 -7.35 -25.81
#